data_AF-A0A135UN09-F1
#
_entry.id   AF-A0A135UN09-F1
#
_cell.length_a   1.000
_cell.length_b   1.000
_cell.length_c   1.000
_cell.angle_alpha   90.00
_cell.angle_beta   90.00
_cell.angle_gamma   90.00
#
_symmetry.space_group_name_H-M   'P 1'
#
loop_
_entity.id
_entity.type
_entity.pdbx_description
1 polymer ?
#
loop_
_entity_poly.entity_id
_entity_poly.type
_entity_poly.pdbx_seq_one_letter_code
_entity_poly.pdbx_strand_id
1 'polypeptide(L)'
;MPSLRPLLNPILGPEPRQPDRIPTDTVVQLSAMDSSWMMRMMIMSWSMCFHDVLDPAMLHDSLSELLTIGNWRKLGGRPRLT
;
A
#
# COMPACT_ATOMS: atom_id res chain seq x y z
N MET A 1 9.77 11.11 27.44
CA MET A 1 8.62 10.67 28.25
C MET A 1 8.22 9.27 27.79
N PRO A 2 8.11 8.27 28.66
CA PRO A 2 7.63 6.95 28.27
C PRO A 2 6.17 7.04 27.78
N SER A 3 5.87 6.35 26.68
CA SER A 3 4.54 6.32 26.06
C SER A 3 3.53 5.61 26.97
N LEU A 4 2.38 6.24 27.25
CA LEU A 4 1.27 5.64 28.00
C LEU A 4 0.41 4.71 27.13
N ARG A 5 0.66 4.66 25.81
CA ARG A 5 -0.11 3.86 24.85
C ARG A 5 -0.20 2.35 25.17
N PRO A 6 0.83 1.67 25.71
CA PRO A 6 0.74 0.24 26.02
C PRO A 6 -0.38 -0.11 27.00
N LEU A 7 -0.76 0.83 27.87
CA LEU A 7 -1.86 0.64 28.84
C LEU A 7 -3.25 0.66 28.18
N LEU A 8 -3.36 1.21 26.96
CA LEU A 8 -4.61 1.31 26.20
C LEU A 8 -4.81 0.15 25.21
N ASN A 9 -3.83 -0.76 25.08
CA ASN A 9 -3.89 -1.91 24.17
C ASN A 9 -5.17 -2.78 24.29
N PRO A 10 -5.77 -3.00 25.48
CA PRO A 10 -7.02 -3.76 25.58
C PRO A 10 -8.21 -3.12 24.83
N ILE A 11 -8.17 -1.81 24.58
CA ILE A 11 -9.23 -1.04 23.91
C ILE A 11 -8.83 -0.71 22.46
N LEU A 12 -7.58 -0.31 22.23
CA LEU A 12 -7.10 0.17 20.94
C LEU A 12 -6.50 -0.94 20.05
N GLY A 13 -6.25 -2.12 20.61
CA GLY A 13 -5.47 -3.16 19.96
C GLY A 13 -3.97 -2.87 19.96
N PRO A 14 -3.14 -3.78 19.43
CA PRO A 14 -1.71 -3.58 19.33
C PRO A 14 -1.37 -2.43 18.38
N GLU A 15 -0.28 -1.72 18.66
CA GLU A 15 0.21 -0.66 17.78
C GLU A 15 0.49 -1.21 16.38
N PRO A 16 0.04 -0.54 15.30
CA PRO A 16 0.34 -0.95 13.94
C PRO A 16 1.85 -0.99 13.71
N ARG A 17 2.43 -2.20 13.68
CA ARG A 17 3.86 -2.39 13.44
C ARG A 17 4.12 -2.32 11.95
N GLN A 18 4.98 -1.38 11.52
CA GLN A 18 5.49 -1.44 10.17
C GLN A 18 6.44 -2.64 10.02
N PRO A 19 6.41 -3.36 8.88
CA PRO A 19 7.39 -4.42 8.62
C PRO A 19 8.81 -3.89 8.73
N ASP A 20 9.75 -4.74 9.10
CA ASP A 20 11.17 -4.36 9.12
C ASP A 20 11.64 -4.15 7.68
N ARG A 21 12.59 -3.24 7.47
CA ARG A 21 13.24 -3.09 6.16
C ARG A 21 14.26 -4.21 6.02
N ILE A 22 14.14 -5.00 4.95
CA ILE A 22 15.11 -6.03 4.63
C ILE A 22 16.01 -5.57 3.48
N PRO A 23 17.25 -6.10 3.34
CA PRO A 23 18.20 -5.64 2.32
C PRO A 23 17.71 -5.75 0.88
N THR A 24 16.72 -6.60 0.61
CA THR A 24 16.11 -6.77 -0.72
C THR A 24 15.04 -5.73 -1.03
N ASP A 25 14.63 -4.91 -0.06
CA ASP A 25 13.60 -3.90 -0.26
C ASP A 25 14.11 -2.79 -1.19
N THR A 26 13.28 -2.43 -2.17
CA THR A 26 13.51 -1.21 -2.96
C THR A 26 12.76 -0.05 -2.32
N VAL A 27 13.48 0.94 -1.80
CA VAL A 27 12.89 2.16 -1.23
C VAL A 27 12.72 3.21 -2.32
N VAL A 28 11.46 3.61 -2.56
CA VAL A 28 11.12 4.67 -3.51
C VAL A 28 10.77 5.94 -2.72
N GLN A 29 11.47 7.03 -3.01
CA GLN A 29 11.13 8.34 -2.44
C GLN A 29 9.85 8.88 -3.08
N LEU A 30 8.89 9.28 -2.24
CA LEU A 30 7.67 9.92 -2.70
C LEU A 30 7.95 11.40 -3.02
N SER A 31 7.25 11.94 -4.03
CA SER A 31 7.30 13.37 -4.31
C SER A 31 6.63 14.16 -3.17
N ALA A 32 6.94 15.46 -3.06
CA ALA A 32 6.29 16.33 -2.08
C ALA A 32 4.75 16.30 -2.21
N MET A 33 4.24 16.23 -3.44
CA MET A 33 2.81 16.16 -3.74
C MET A 33 2.19 14.84 -3.26
N ASP A 34 2.80 13.70 -3.57
CA ASP A 34 2.33 12.38 -3.12
C ASP A 34 2.43 12.23 -1.60
N SER A 35 3.38 12.93 -0.98
CA SER A 35 3.60 12.97 0.45
C SER A 35 2.67 13.95 1.19
N SER A 36 1.81 14.67 0.48
CA SER A 36 0.88 15.62 1.10
C SER A 36 -0.16 14.90 1.97
N TRP A 37 -0.59 15.56 3.03
CA TRP A 37 -1.62 15.03 3.95
C TRP A 37 -2.87 14.55 3.20
N MET A 38 -3.31 15.34 2.21
CA MET A 38 -4.50 15.04 1.42
C MET A 38 -4.35 13.74 0.62
N MET A 39 -3.21 13.53 -0.04
CA MET A 39 -2.98 12.30 -0.80
C MET A 39 -2.87 11.07 0.11
N ARG A 40 -2.24 11.20 1.29
CA ARG A 40 -2.11 10.09 2.26
C ARG A 40 -3.45 9.62 2.83
N MET A 41 -4.45 10.49 2.86
CA MET A 41 -5.79 10.20 3.40
C MET A 41 -6.78 9.78 2.30
N MET A 42 -6.37 9.77 1.04
CA MET A 42 -7.24 9.49 -0.10
C MET A 42 -7.14 8.02 -0.50
N ILE A 43 -8.28 7.34 -0.61
CA ILE A 43 -8.40 6.05 -1.28
C ILE A 43 -9.22 6.27 -2.54
N MET A 44 -8.59 6.04 -3.70
CA MET A 44 -9.26 6.14 -4.98
C MET A 44 -9.92 4.79 -5.30
N SER A 45 -11.24 4.78 -5.48
CA SER A 45 -12.02 3.58 -5.80
C SER A 45 -12.72 3.74 -7.13
N TRP A 46 -12.46 2.82 -8.06
CA TRP A 46 -13.02 2.84 -9.42
C TRP A 46 -13.80 1.55 -9.65
N SER A 47 -15.01 1.68 -10.19
CA SER A 47 -15.86 0.55 -10.58
C SER A 47 -16.08 0.57 -12.08
N MET A 48 -15.86 -0.56 -12.74
CA MET A 48 -16.05 -0.72 -14.19
C MET A 48 -17.08 -1.83 -14.44
N CYS A 49 -17.96 -1.60 -15.43
CA CYS A 49 -18.98 -2.57 -15.83
C CYS A 49 -18.57 -3.20 -17.16
N PHE A 50 -18.52 -4.54 -17.21
CA PHE A 50 -18.19 -5.32 -18.39
C PHE A 50 -19.42 -6.13 -18.80
N HIS A 51 -19.75 -6.14 -20.09
CA HIS A 51 -20.88 -6.90 -20.61
C HIS A 51 -20.56 -8.39 -20.73
N ASP A 52 -19.28 -8.72 -20.88
CA ASP A 52 -18.76 -10.09 -20.94
C ASP A 52 -18.15 -10.51 -19.60
N VAL A 53 -18.19 -11.82 -19.33
CA VAL A 53 -17.57 -12.40 -18.15
C VAL A 53 -16.05 -12.31 -18.27
N LEU A 54 -15.41 -11.71 -17.27
CA LEU A 54 -13.95 -11.63 -17.21
C LEU A 54 -13.36 -12.96 -16.74
N ASP A 55 -12.29 -13.41 -17.40
CA ASP A 55 -11.50 -14.56 -16.96
C ASP A 55 -10.62 -14.16 -15.76
N PRO A 56 -10.82 -14.76 -14.57
CA PRO A 56 -10.03 -14.43 -13.38
C PRO A 56 -8.54 -14.79 -13.51
N ALA A 57 -8.18 -15.83 -14.26
CA ALA A 57 -6.79 -16.21 -14.48
C ALA A 57 -6.10 -15.16 -15.37
N MET A 58 -6.76 -14.75 -16.46
CA MET A 58 -6.25 -13.71 -17.34
C MET A 58 -6.05 -12.36 -16.61
N LEU A 59 -6.98 -11.99 -15.73
CA LEU A 59 -6.86 -10.77 -14.92
C LEU A 59 -5.65 -10.84 -13.98
N HIS A 60 -5.47 -11.98 -13.30
CA HIS A 60 -4.35 -12.20 -12.40
C HIS A 60 -3.01 -12.12 -13.13
N ASP A 61 -2.90 -12.81 -14.27
CA ASP A 61 -1.66 -12.91 -15.03
C ASP A 61 -1.28 -11.56 -15.64
N SER A 62 -2.26 -10.83 -16.20
CA SER A 62 -2.05 -9.49 -16.75
C SER A 62 -1.61 -8.49 -15.67
N LEU A 63 -2.20 -8.56 -14.47
CA LEU A 63 -1.78 -7.70 -13.35
C LEU A 63 -0.37 -8.08 -12.88
N SER A 64 -0.08 -9.37 -12.79
CA SER A 64 1.24 -9.87 -12.37
C SER A 64 2.32 -9.42 -13.36
N GLU A 65 2.07 -9.56 -14.66
CA GLU A 65 2.94 -9.05 -15.72
C GLU A 65 3.14 -7.54 -15.59
N LEU A 66 2.06 -6.77 -15.44
CA LEU A 66 2.12 -5.32 -15.28
C LEU A 66 3.07 -4.91 -14.15
N LEU A 67 3.03 -5.60 -13.01
CA LEU A 67 3.91 -5.31 -11.87
C LEU A 67 5.40 -5.54 -12.17
N THR A 68 5.75 -6.36 -13.16
CA THR A 68 7.14 -6.54 -13.60
C THR A 68 7.64 -5.41 -14.50
N ILE A 69 6.74 -4.62 -15.08
CA ILE A 69 7.07 -3.59 -16.07
C ILE A 69 7.50 -2.30 -15.36
N GLY A 70 8.77 -1.92 -15.50
CA GLY A 70 9.30 -0.62 -15.08
C GLY A 70 9.01 -0.26 -13.62
N ASN A 71 8.22 0.80 -13.41
CA ASN A 71 7.91 1.36 -12.10
C ASN A 71 6.57 0.87 -11.50
N TRP A 72 5.83 0.01 -12.21
CA TRP A 72 4.51 -0.46 -11.76
C TRP A 72 4.55 -1.31 -10.49
N ARG A 73 5.70 -1.94 -10.18
CA ARG A 73 5.94 -2.65 -8.90
C ARG A 73 5.60 -1.83 -7.65
N LYS A 74 5.57 -0.49 -7.74
CA LYS A 74 5.20 0.42 -6.65
C LYS A 74 3.76 0.22 -6.17
N LEU A 75 2.86 -0.30 -7.00
CA LEU A 75 1.46 -0.57 -6.64
C LEU A 75 1.33 -1.63 -5.53
N GLY A 76 2.24 -2.60 -5.49
CA GLY A 76 2.33 -3.59 -4.40
C GLY A 76 3.15 -3.10 -3.19
N GLY A 77 3.66 -1.87 -3.23
CA GLY A 77 4.47 -1.30 -2.18
C GLY A 77 3.66 -0.97 -0.93
N ARG A 78 4.35 -0.85 0.20
CA ARG A 78 3.74 -0.39 1.47
C ARG A 78 4.14 1.06 1.72
N PRO A 79 3.19 2.01 1.69
CA PRO A 79 3.47 3.39 2.07
C PRO A 79 4.02 3.45 3.50
N ARG A 80 5.04 4.29 3.71
CA ARG A 80 5.61 4.52 5.04
C ARG A 80 5.58 6.01 5.35
N LEU A 81 5.04 6.35 6.51
CA LEU A 81 5.24 7.65 7.12
C LEU A 81 6.65 7.64 7.71
N THR A 82 7.55 8.46 7.14
CA THR A 82 8.82 8.85 7.76
C THR A 82 8.60 10.10 8.58
#